data_AF-A0A3N0ZGP8-F1
#
_entry.id   AF-A0A3N0ZGP8-F1
#
_cell.length_a   1.000
_cell.length_b   1.000
_cell.length_c   1.000
_cell.angle_alpha   90.00
_cell.angle_beta   90.00
_cell.angle_gamma   90.00
#
_symmetry.space_group_name_H-M   'P 1'
#
loop_
_entity.id
_entity.type
_entity.pdbx_description
1 polymer ?
#
loop_
_entity_poly.entity_id
_entity_poly.type
_entity_poly.pdbx_seq_one_letter_code
_entity_poly.pdbx_strand_id
1 'polypeptide(L)'
;MEFRNKFALSQLLLFLAVFTLFRIVLYFLYSDYFSDLTTIQILSSFIDGLRFDLSIILTFAGLPLFLLNLPVKSKLWLKIWAVIVTIIFIAMLLILVGDVFYFDVVKRHLGDDLLLALDDADFVWSFAINQYWYVLIAFIITFTWYFRFLFKRINRNFENTKTKIAKEIITQLVIILLVIIGIRGSFGDKPINVINAFGQGSSAYGNLTLNGVFSVYHVSRIAGKIKHDFYAKD
;
A
#
# COMPACT_ATOMS: atom_id res chain seq x y z
N MET A 1 15.99 -18.71 9.58
CA MET A 1 16.02 -17.23 9.43
C MET A 1 16.01 -16.77 7.97
N GLU A 2 16.88 -17.31 7.11
CA GLU A 2 17.01 -16.89 5.71
C GLU A 2 15.69 -16.95 4.91
N PHE A 3 14.89 -18.00 5.10
CA PHE A 3 13.57 -18.10 4.48
C PHE A 3 12.63 -16.96 4.87
N ARG A 4 12.58 -16.55 6.15
CA ARG A 4 11.65 -15.50 6.62
C ARG A 4 12.01 -14.16 6.00
N ASN A 5 13.29 -13.81 6.02
CA ASN A 5 13.78 -12.56 5.42
C ASN A 5 13.49 -12.52 3.92
N LYS A 6 13.81 -13.59 3.19
CA LYS A 6 13.51 -13.72 1.75
C LYS A 6 12.00 -13.64 1.49
N PHE A 7 11.19 -14.24 2.35
CA PHE A 7 9.75 -14.23 2.25
C PHE A 7 9.17 -12.83 2.49
N ALA A 8 9.55 -12.16 3.58
CA ALA A 8 9.14 -10.78 3.88
C ALA A 8 9.56 -9.81 2.77
N LEU A 9 10.80 -9.92 2.28
CA LEU A 9 11.28 -9.12 1.15
C LEU A 9 10.45 -9.40 -0.11
N SER A 10 10.14 -10.66 -0.41
CA SER A 10 9.29 -10.99 -1.56
C SER A 10 7.87 -10.43 -1.45
N GLN A 11 7.32 -10.31 -0.24
CA GLN A 11 6.04 -9.63 -0.03
C GLN A 11 6.20 -8.13 -0.28
N LEU A 12 7.20 -7.47 0.31
CA LEU A 12 7.45 -6.05 0.08
C LEU A 12 7.63 -5.71 -1.42
N LEU A 13 8.38 -6.54 -2.14
CA LEU A 13 8.57 -6.39 -3.59
C LEU A 13 7.27 -6.60 -4.37
N LEU A 14 6.39 -7.51 -3.93
CA LEU A 14 5.06 -7.66 -4.53
C LEU A 14 4.22 -6.40 -4.36
N PHE A 15 4.20 -5.78 -3.17
CA PHE A 15 3.53 -4.50 -2.97
C PHE A 15 4.08 -3.43 -3.93
N LEU A 16 5.40 -3.23 -3.94
CA LEU A 16 6.04 -2.21 -4.80
C LEU A 16 5.77 -2.44 -6.29
N ALA A 17 5.80 -3.70 -6.74
CA ALA A 17 5.50 -4.06 -8.12
C ALA A 17 4.05 -3.70 -8.49
N VAL A 18 3.09 -3.98 -7.61
CA VAL A 18 1.69 -3.63 -7.83
C VAL A 18 1.49 -2.11 -7.82
N PHE A 19 2.02 -1.38 -6.84
CA PHE A 19 1.93 0.09 -6.83
C PHE A 19 2.55 0.71 -8.09
N THR A 20 3.71 0.21 -8.53
CA THR A 20 4.35 0.65 -9.78
C THR A 20 3.48 0.33 -10.99
N LEU A 21 2.87 -0.87 -11.04
CA LEU A 21 1.95 -1.24 -12.11
C LEU A 21 0.75 -0.30 -12.17
N PHE A 22 0.15 0.06 -11.03
CA PHE A 22 -0.96 1.02 -10.99
C PHE A 22 -0.54 2.41 -11.46
N ARG A 23 0.68 2.86 -11.14
CA ARG A 23 1.24 4.11 -11.68
C ARG A 23 1.43 4.05 -13.20
N ILE A 24 1.90 2.91 -13.73
CA ILE A 24 1.99 2.66 -15.17
C ILE A 24 0.61 2.71 -15.82
N VAL A 25 -0.38 2.02 -15.24
CA VAL A 25 -1.76 2.03 -15.71
C VAL A 25 -2.32 3.45 -15.73
N LEU A 26 -2.12 4.22 -14.65
CA LEU A 26 -2.54 5.62 -14.57
C LEU A 26 -1.95 6.47 -15.69
N TYR A 27 -0.63 6.35 -15.91
CA TYR A 27 0.07 7.08 -16.97
C TYR A 27 -0.48 6.77 -18.36
N PHE A 28 -0.69 5.49 -18.69
CA PHE A 28 -1.15 5.11 -20.02
C PHE A 28 -2.64 5.39 -20.24
N LEU A 29 -3.50 5.12 -19.24
CA LEU A 29 -4.94 5.39 -19.35
C LEU A 29 -5.25 6.88 -19.48
N TYR A 30 -4.48 7.73 -18.82
CA TYR A 30 -4.67 9.19 -18.83
C TYR A 30 -3.50 9.91 -19.48
N SER A 31 -2.94 9.34 -20.56
CA SER A 31 -1.76 9.89 -21.24
C SER A 31 -1.94 11.35 -21.69
N ASP A 32 -3.14 11.73 -22.13
CA ASP A 32 -3.47 13.12 -22.47
C ASP A 32 -3.29 14.09 -21.28
N TYR A 33 -3.64 13.65 -20.07
CA TYR A 33 -3.46 14.44 -18.85
C TYR A 33 -1.97 14.63 -18.48
N PHE A 34 -1.13 13.66 -18.84
CA PHE A 34 0.31 13.70 -18.58
C PHE A 34 1.15 14.19 -19.77
N SER A 35 0.50 14.69 -20.84
CA SER A 35 1.16 15.09 -22.09
C SER A 35 2.12 16.28 -21.93
N ASP A 36 1.88 17.14 -20.93
CA ASP A 36 2.73 18.28 -20.59
C ASP A 36 4.04 17.89 -19.90
N LEU A 37 4.20 16.62 -19.49
CA LEU A 37 5.41 16.15 -18.80
C LEU A 37 6.48 15.74 -19.80
N THR A 38 7.69 16.24 -19.58
CA THR A 38 8.87 15.73 -20.28
C THR A 38 9.18 14.29 -19.86
N THR A 39 9.88 13.53 -20.71
CA THR A 39 10.31 12.16 -20.38
C THR A 39 11.13 12.11 -19.08
N ILE A 40 11.95 13.13 -18.82
CA ILE A 40 12.74 13.24 -17.58
C ILE A 40 11.83 13.41 -16.37
N GLN A 41 10.81 14.26 -16.46
CA GLN A 41 9.81 14.43 -15.41
C GLN A 41 9.03 13.14 -15.16
N ILE A 42 8.65 12.41 -16.20
CA ILE A 42 7.98 11.11 -16.06
C ILE A 42 8.89 10.13 -15.32
N LEU A 43 10.14 9.94 -15.75
CA LEU A 43 11.06 9.03 -15.05
C LEU A 43 11.30 9.45 -13.60
N SER A 44 11.41 10.76 -13.36
CA SER A 44 11.60 11.29 -12.01
C SER A 44 10.38 11.07 -11.11
N SER A 45 9.16 11.22 -11.63
CA SER A 45 7.94 10.97 -10.87
C SER A 45 7.79 9.49 -10.50
N PHE A 46 8.30 8.57 -11.33
CA PHE A 46 8.35 7.15 -10.98
C PHE A 46 9.34 6.87 -9.85
N ILE A 47 10.54 7.46 -9.89
CA ILE A 47 11.56 7.30 -8.84
C ILE A 47 11.10 7.92 -7.52
N ASP A 48 10.59 9.15 -7.56
CA ASP A 48 10.03 9.81 -6.39
C ASP A 48 8.83 9.04 -5.87
N GLY A 49 7.97 8.54 -6.77
CA GLY A 49 6.78 7.76 -6.44
C GLY A 49 7.08 6.48 -5.68
N LEU A 50 8.18 5.78 -5.99
CA LEU A 50 8.63 4.62 -5.21
C LEU A 50 8.86 4.95 -3.73
N ARG A 51 9.25 6.18 -3.41
CA ARG A 51 9.41 6.63 -2.01
C ARG A 51 8.07 6.79 -1.31
N PHE A 52 7.07 7.36 -1.99
CA PHE A 52 5.70 7.47 -1.47
C PHE A 52 5.07 6.09 -1.28
N ASP A 53 5.25 5.20 -2.25
CA ASP A 53 4.78 3.82 -2.19
C ASP A 53 5.41 3.08 -1.01
N LEU A 54 6.74 3.13 -0.89
CA LEU A 54 7.46 2.48 0.21
C LEU A 54 7.01 3.01 1.57
N SER A 55 6.84 4.33 1.70
CA SER A 55 6.38 4.97 2.94
C SER A 55 4.99 4.47 3.36
N ILE A 56 4.01 4.45 2.44
CA ILE A 56 2.66 3.99 2.79
C ILE A 56 2.60 2.49 3.04
N ILE A 57 3.31 1.69 2.24
CA ILE A 57 3.40 0.25 2.43
C ILE A 57 3.96 -0.05 3.81
N LEU A 58 5.07 0.57 4.21
CA LEU A 58 5.67 0.33 5.52
C LEU A 58 4.88 0.93 6.69
N THR A 59 4.09 1.98 6.45
CA THR A 59 3.20 2.54 7.48
C THR A 59 2.18 1.50 7.95
N PHE A 60 1.60 0.71 7.04
CA PHE A 60 0.61 -0.30 7.39
C PHE A 60 1.20 -1.71 7.55
N ALA A 61 2.09 -2.13 6.64
CA ALA A 61 2.65 -3.48 6.61
C ALA A 61 4.00 -3.59 7.36
N GLY A 62 4.64 -2.49 7.77
CA GLY A 62 5.96 -2.52 8.41
C GLY A 62 5.98 -3.32 9.71
N LEU A 63 5.02 -3.09 10.61
CA LEU A 63 4.89 -3.87 11.85
C LEU A 63 4.58 -5.35 11.57
N PRO A 64 3.57 -5.71 10.76
CA PRO A 64 3.34 -7.10 10.35
C PRO A 64 4.57 -7.78 9.71
N LEU A 65 5.30 -7.10 8.84
CA LEU A 65 6.52 -7.62 8.20
C LEU A 65 7.66 -7.81 9.22
N PHE A 66 7.77 -6.93 10.21
CA PHE A 66 8.69 -7.11 11.34
C PHE A 66 8.32 -8.34 12.18
N LEU A 67 7.05 -8.44 12.60
CA LEU A 67 6.56 -9.56 13.42
C LEU A 67 6.66 -10.90 12.69
N LEU A 68 6.44 -10.91 11.38
CA LEU A 68 6.66 -12.05 10.50
C LEU A 68 8.12 -12.55 10.54
N ASN A 69 9.08 -11.64 10.67
CA ASN A 69 10.50 -11.94 10.72
C ASN A 69 11.03 -12.29 12.12
N LEU A 70 10.25 -12.09 13.19
CA LEU A 70 10.67 -12.49 14.54
C LEU A 70 11.02 -13.98 14.57
N PRO A 71 12.05 -14.40 15.33
CA PRO A 71 12.57 -15.77 15.36
C PRO A 71 11.68 -16.78 16.11
N VAL A 72 10.35 -16.60 16.09
CA VAL A 72 9.38 -17.51 16.72
C VAL A 72 9.35 -18.86 15.98
N LYS A 73 9.59 -19.98 16.65
CA LYS A 73 9.69 -21.33 16.03
C LYS A 73 8.32 -21.97 15.75
N SER A 74 7.40 -21.21 15.14
CA SER A 74 6.04 -21.68 14.85
C SER A 74 5.66 -21.40 13.39
N LYS A 75 5.18 -22.45 12.69
CA LYS A 75 4.58 -22.30 11.35
C LYS A 75 3.28 -21.50 11.41
N LEU A 76 2.51 -21.67 12.49
CA LEU A 76 1.26 -20.93 12.70
C LEU A 76 1.52 -19.42 12.83
N TRP A 77 2.55 -19.03 13.58
CA TRP A 77 2.99 -17.64 13.67
C TRP A 77 3.26 -17.04 12.30
N LEU A 78 4.05 -17.73 11.47
CA LEU A 78 4.37 -17.25 10.14
C LEU A 78 3.13 -17.15 9.23
N LYS A 79 2.21 -18.11 9.33
CA LYS A 79 0.94 -18.09 8.57
C LYS A 79 0.05 -16.93 8.99
N ILE A 80 -0.12 -16.67 10.30
CA ILE A 80 -0.95 -15.58 10.81
C ILE A 80 -0.46 -14.24 10.26
N TRP A 81 0.84 -13.95 10.42
CA TRP A 81 1.39 -12.68 9.93
C TRP A 81 1.40 -12.59 8.41
N ALA A 82 1.60 -13.71 7.70
CA ALA A 82 1.50 -13.73 6.23
C ALA A 82 0.05 -13.43 5.76
N VAL A 83 -0.96 -13.94 6.47
CA VAL A 83 -2.37 -13.62 6.21
C VAL A 83 -2.65 -12.14 6.48
N ILE A 84 -2.19 -11.60 7.61
CA ILE A 84 -2.36 -10.17 7.93
C ILE A 84 -1.73 -9.28 6.86
N VAL A 85 -0.49 -9.57 6.45
CA VAL A 85 0.19 -8.86 5.35
C VAL A 85 -0.61 -8.96 4.04
N THR A 86 -1.18 -10.12 3.75
CA THR A 86 -2.01 -10.33 2.54
C THR A 86 -3.32 -9.54 2.61
N ILE A 87 -3.96 -9.45 3.79
CA ILE A 87 -5.18 -8.64 3.98
C ILE A 87 -4.87 -7.16 3.76
N ILE A 88 -3.74 -6.66 4.30
CA ILE A 88 -3.30 -5.28 4.06
C ILE A 88 -3.03 -5.05 2.57
N PHE A 89 -2.37 -6.00 1.90
CA PHE A 89 -2.14 -5.95 0.46
C PHE A 89 -3.45 -5.84 -0.33
N ILE A 90 -4.43 -6.67 0.00
CA ILE A 90 -5.77 -6.65 -0.60
C ILE A 90 -6.44 -5.29 -0.41
N ALA A 91 -6.44 -4.76 0.82
CA ALA A 91 -7.06 -3.47 1.12
C ALA A 91 -6.43 -2.34 0.30
N MET A 92 -5.09 -2.29 0.22
CA MET A 92 -4.38 -1.30 -0.60
C MET A 92 -4.68 -1.48 -2.08
N LEU A 93 -4.71 -2.72 -2.58
CA LEU A 93 -5.03 -3.02 -3.97
C LEU A 93 -6.43 -2.51 -4.34
N LEU A 94 -7.43 -2.73 -3.50
CA LEU A 94 -8.80 -2.25 -3.75
C LEU A 94 -8.86 -0.72 -3.80
N ILE A 95 -8.14 -0.03 -2.91
CA ILE A 95 -8.05 1.43 -2.93
C ILE A 95 -7.36 1.89 -4.23
N LEU A 96 -6.26 1.27 -4.66
CA LEU A 96 -5.59 1.61 -5.92
C LEU A 96 -6.48 1.41 -7.15
N VAL A 97 -7.29 0.34 -7.17
CA VAL A 97 -8.27 0.10 -8.24
C VAL A 97 -9.31 1.21 -8.26
N GLY A 98 -9.93 1.51 -7.12
CA GLY A 98 -10.91 2.59 -7.02
C GLY A 98 -10.32 3.95 -7.40
N ASP A 99 -9.06 4.18 -7.02
CA ASP A 99 -8.34 5.42 -7.30
C ASP A 99 -8.14 5.66 -8.79
N VAL A 100 -7.77 4.63 -9.57
CA VAL A 100 -7.65 4.77 -11.03
C VAL A 100 -8.98 5.15 -11.67
N PHE A 101 -10.10 4.53 -11.27
CA PHE A 101 -11.42 4.87 -11.81
C PHE A 101 -11.88 6.26 -11.39
N TYR A 102 -11.65 6.62 -10.13
CA TYR A 102 -11.98 7.95 -9.62
C TYR A 102 -11.15 9.05 -10.32
N PHE A 103 -9.88 8.76 -10.60
CA PHE A 103 -9.02 9.69 -11.33
C PHE A 103 -9.58 10.02 -12.71
N ASP A 104 -10.32 9.12 -13.37
CA ASP A 104 -10.94 9.44 -14.65
C ASP A 104 -11.86 10.65 -14.56
N VAL A 105 -12.66 10.70 -13.50
CA VAL A 105 -13.72 11.70 -13.33
C VAL A 105 -13.16 13.00 -12.76
N VAL A 106 -12.31 12.92 -11.74
CA VAL A 106 -11.92 14.09 -10.94
C VAL A 106 -10.49 14.56 -11.22
N LYS A 107 -9.67 13.76 -11.92
CA LYS A 107 -8.27 14.06 -12.25
C LYS A 107 -7.40 14.41 -11.02
N ARG A 108 -7.75 13.81 -9.87
CA ARG A 108 -7.01 13.82 -8.61
C ARG A 108 -7.15 12.46 -7.93
N HIS A 109 -6.24 12.12 -7.03
CA HIS A 109 -6.35 10.89 -6.24
C HIS A 109 -7.50 10.94 -5.24
N LEU A 110 -8.01 9.75 -4.90
CA LEU A 110 -8.99 9.55 -3.83
C LEU A 110 -8.52 10.18 -2.51
N GLY A 111 -9.46 10.81 -1.82
CA GLY A 111 -9.25 11.48 -0.55
C GLY A 111 -10.42 11.24 0.41
N ASP A 112 -11.06 12.33 0.83
CA ASP A 112 -12.24 12.38 1.69
C ASP A 112 -13.46 11.72 1.04
N ASP A 113 -13.59 11.79 -0.29
CA ASP A 113 -14.67 11.16 -1.03
C ASP A 113 -14.76 9.63 -0.81
N LEU A 114 -13.63 8.96 -0.56
CA LEU A 114 -13.64 7.54 -0.20
C LEU A 114 -14.23 7.32 1.20
N LEU A 115 -13.94 8.22 2.15
CA LEU A 115 -14.47 8.11 3.51
C LEU A 115 -15.98 8.27 3.50
N LEU A 116 -16.49 9.23 2.73
CA LEU A 116 -17.92 9.44 2.52
C LEU A 116 -18.58 8.23 1.83
N ALA A 117 -17.93 7.65 0.82
CA ALA A 117 -18.45 6.45 0.15
C ALA A 117 -18.47 5.21 1.07
N LEU A 118 -17.57 5.13 2.06
CA LEU A 118 -17.57 4.06 3.06
C LEU A 118 -18.66 4.24 4.12
N ASP A 119 -19.13 5.46 4.38
CA ASP A 119 -20.29 5.69 5.25
C ASP A 119 -21.56 5.03 4.65
N ASP A 120 -21.66 4.95 3.33
CA ASP A 120 -22.70 4.23 2.58
C ASP A 120 -22.26 2.82 2.14
N ALA A 121 -21.53 2.09 3.01
CA ALA A 121 -20.98 0.77 2.68
C ALA A 121 -22.01 -0.23 2.14
N ASP A 122 -23.25 -0.20 2.63
CA ASP A 122 -24.32 -1.09 2.18
C ASP A 122 -24.65 -0.89 0.69
N PHE A 123 -24.63 0.35 0.21
CA PHE A 123 -24.82 0.65 -1.20
C PHE A 123 -23.65 0.13 -2.03
N VAL A 124 -22.41 0.37 -1.58
CA VAL A 124 -21.19 -0.10 -2.28
C VAL A 124 -21.18 -1.63 -2.40
N TRP A 125 -21.50 -2.35 -1.32
CA TRP A 125 -21.58 -3.81 -1.33
C TRP A 125 -22.69 -4.33 -2.24
N SER A 126 -23.88 -3.73 -2.15
CA SER A 126 -25.02 -4.10 -2.98
C SER A 126 -24.72 -3.88 -4.47
N PHE A 127 -24.08 -2.76 -4.80
CA PHE A 127 -23.68 -2.45 -6.16
C PHE A 127 -22.62 -3.43 -6.69
N ALA A 128 -21.59 -3.73 -5.89
CA ALA A 128 -20.55 -4.69 -6.25
C ALA A 128 -21.11 -6.09 -6.50
N ILE A 129 -22.03 -6.56 -5.66
CA ILE A 129 -22.66 -7.88 -5.82
C ILE A 129 -23.58 -7.89 -7.03
N ASN A 130 -24.46 -6.91 -7.19
CA ASN A 130 -25.47 -6.96 -8.25
C ASN A 130 -24.87 -6.70 -9.63
N GLN A 131 -23.88 -5.81 -9.75
CA GLN A 131 -23.32 -5.43 -11.05
C GLN A 131 -22.00 -6.13 -11.39
N TYR A 132 -21.23 -6.54 -10.37
CA TYR A 132 -19.86 -7.05 -10.56
C TYR A 132 -19.59 -8.40 -9.86
N TRP A 133 -20.62 -9.23 -9.66
CA TRP A 133 -20.49 -10.56 -9.03
C TRP A 133 -19.39 -11.41 -9.67
N TYR A 134 -19.21 -11.36 -11.00
CA TYR A 134 -18.19 -12.12 -11.71
C TYR A 134 -16.76 -11.66 -11.35
N VAL A 135 -16.56 -10.36 -11.14
CA VAL A 135 -15.29 -9.79 -10.66
C VAL A 135 -15.02 -10.24 -9.23
N LEU A 136 -16.05 -10.23 -8.37
CA LEU A 136 -15.95 -10.71 -7.00
C LEU A 136 -15.56 -12.20 -6.95
N ILE A 137 -16.16 -13.04 -7.80
CA ILE A 137 -15.79 -14.46 -7.91
C ILE A 137 -14.35 -14.61 -8.37
N ALA A 138 -13.93 -13.91 -9.44
CA ALA A 138 -12.56 -13.96 -9.93
C ALA A 138 -11.55 -13.51 -8.86
N PHE A 139 -11.90 -12.50 -8.08
CA PHE A 139 -11.12 -12.00 -6.94
C PHE A 139 -10.98 -13.08 -5.86
N ILE A 140 -12.09 -13.68 -5.42
CA ILE A 140 -12.11 -14.75 -4.41
C ILE A 140 -11.27 -15.94 -4.86
N ILE A 141 -11.41 -16.37 -6.13
CA ILE A 141 -10.62 -17.46 -6.70
C ILE A 141 -9.14 -17.11 -6.65
N THR A 142 -8.75 -15.94 -7.17
CA THR A 142 -7.36 -15.50 -7.23
C THR A 142 -6.70 -15.50 -5.85
N PHE A 143 -7.36 -14.90 -4.84
CA PHE A 143 -6.81 -14.85 -3.50
C PHE A 143 -6.83 -16.21 -2.79
N THR A 144 -7.83 -17.06 -3.05
CA THR A 144 -7.82 -18.45 -2.56
C THR A 144 -6.62 -19.23 -3.10
N TRP A 145 -6.33 -19.09 -4.40
CA TRP A 145 -5.15 -19.68 -5.03
C TRP A 145 -3.85 -19.11 -4.44
N TYR A 146 -3.79 -17.80 -4.25
CA TYR A 146 -2.65 -17.13 -3.61
C TYR A 146 -2.41 -17.66 -2.19
N PHE A 147 -3.44 -17.76 -1.34
CA PHE A 147 -3.33 -18.32 0.01
C PHE A 147 -2.86 -19.77 0.00
N ARG A 148 -3.38 -20.60 -0.91
CA ARG A 148 -2.90 -21.99 -1.08
C ARG A 148 -1.42 -22.04 -1.45
N PHE A 149 -1.00 -21.21 -2.40
CA PHE A 149 0.41 -21.08 -2.78
C PHE A 149 1.28 -20.62 -1.60
N LEU A 150 0.84 -19.60 -0.87
CA LEU A 150 1.51 -19.03 0.30
C LEU A 150 1.73 -20.09 1.38
N PHE A 151 0.68 -20.82 1.75
CA PHE A 151 0.73 -21.86 2.77
C PHE A 151 1.55 -23.06 2.33
N LYS A 152 1.48 -23.47 1.06
CA LYS A 152 2.35 -24.52 0.51
C LYS A 152 3.82 -24.11 0.60
N ARG A 153 4.16 -22.88 0.23
CA ARG A 153 5.53 -22.33 0.31
C ARG A 153 6.04 -22.28 1.76
N ILE A 154 5.22 -21.84 2.70
CA ILE A 154 5.55 -21.84 4.14
C ILE A 154 5.73 -23.27 4.65
N ASN A 155 4.80 -24.17 4.37
CA ASN A 155 4.86 -25.54 4.88
C ASN A 155 6.11 -26.30 4.39
N ARG A 156 6.50 -26.09 3.12
CA ARG A 156 7.64 -26.76 2.47
C ARG A 156 9.00 -26.21 2.91
N ASN A 157 9.13 -24.88 3.01
CA ASN A 157 10.44 -24.25 3.19
C ASN A 157 10.68 -23.75 4.63
N PHE A 158 9.70 -23.89 5.53
CA PHE A 158 9.91 -23.57 6.94
C PHE A 158 10.77 -24.63 7.60
N GLU A 159 12.04 -24.29 7.75
CA GLU A 159 12.99 -25.07 8.54
C GLU A 159 13.18 -24.43 9.92
N ASN A 160 13.23 -25.29 10.94
CA ASN A 160 13.54 -24.88 12.31
C ASN A 160 15.06 -24.79 12.50
N THR A 161 15.72 -23.96 11.68
CA THR A 161 17.16 -23.79 11.74
C THR A 161 17.58 -23.06 13.00
N LYS A 162 18.56 -23.61 13.72
CA LYS A 162 19.20 -22.93 14.85
C LYS A 162 20.07 -21.79 14.31
N THR A 163 19.61 -20.55 14.43
CA THR A 163 20.41 -19.37 14.13
C THR A 163 21.06 -18.82 15.40
N LYS A 164 22.24 -18.18 15.25
CA LYS A 164 22.90 -17.50 16.37
C LYS A 164 22.05 -16.30 16.80
N ILE A 165 21.75 -16.19 18.10
CA ILE A 165 20.92 -15.12 18.68
C ILE A 165 21.44 -13.73 18.29
N ALA A 166 22.75 -13.52 18.30
CA ALA A 166 23.36 -12.25 17.88
C ALA A 166 22.98 -11.84 16.44
N LYS A 167 22.95 -12.80 15.50
CA LYS A 167 22.55 -12.53 14.10
C LYS A 167 21.06 -12.16 14.02
N GLU A 168 20.23 -12.79 14.85
CA GLU A 168 18.81 -12.47 14.94
C GLU A 168 18.58 -11.06 15.44
N ILE A 169 19.22 -10.67 16.53
CA ILE A 169 19.13 -9.31 17.11
C ILE A 169 19.57 -8.26 16.07
N ILE A 170 20.74 -8.44 15.45
CA ILE A 170 21.24 -7.50 14.44
C ILE A 170 20.25 -7.34 13.28
N THR A 171 19.68 -8.45 12.80
CA THR A 171 18.71 -8.38 11.70
C THR A 171 17.43 -7.67 12.11
N GLN A 172 16.92 -7.90 13.33
CA GLN A 172 15.74 -7.20 13.81
C GLN A 172 15.99 -5.69 13.95
N LEU A 173 17.16 -5.29 14.45
CA LEU A 173 17.53 -3.88 14.53
C LEU A 173 17.59 -3.23 13.14
N VAL A 174 18.17 -3.93 12.16
CA VAL A 174 18.20 -3.45 10.76
C VAL A 174 16.79 -3.32 10.19
N ILE A 175 15.91 -4.30 10.41
CA ILE A 175 14.52 -4.25 9.93
C ILE A 175 13.77 -3.06 10.57
N ILE A 176 13.90 -2.87 11.88
CA ILE A 176 13.26 -1.74 12.58
C ILE A 176 13.75 -0.41 12.00
N LEU A 177 15.07 -0.26 11.82
CA LEU A 177 15.65 0.95 11.25
C LEU A 177 15.12 1.23 9.84
N LEU A 178 15.07 0.20 8.98
CA LEU A 178 14.53 0.31 7.62
C LEU A 178 13.04 0.67 7.62
N VAL A 179 12.25 0.09 8.52
CA VAL A 179 10.83 0.42 8.67
C VAL A 179 10.67 1.88 9.09
N ILE A 180 11.42 2.37 10.08
CA ILE A 180 11.35 3.75 10.56
C ILE A 180 11.74 4.74 9.46
N ILE A 181 12.88 4.50 8.80
CA ILE A 181 13.37 5.37 7.71
C ILE A 181 12.38 5.35 6.54
N GLY A 182 11.88 4.16 6.18
CA GLY A 182 10.93 3.98 5.10
C GLY A 182 9.60 4.69 5.36
N ILE A 183 9.01 4.53 6.57
CA ILE A 183 7.79 5.24 6.98
C ILE A 183 8.00 6.75 6.88
N ARG A 184 9.14 7.28 7.38
CA ARG A 184 9.43 8.72 7.32
C ARG A 184 9.50 9.23 5.88
N GLY A 185 10.05 8.43 4.96
CA GLY A 185 10.12 8.72 3.51
C GLY A 185 10.98 9.94 3.13
N SER A 186 11.57 10.62 4.12
CA SER A 186 12.23 11.91 4.03
C SER A 186 13.42 11.94 4.99
N PHE A 187 14.52 12.53 4.55
CA PHE A 187 15.69 12.81 5.40
C PHE A 187 15.65 14.20 6.04
N GLY A 188 14.69 15.05 5.65
CA GLY A 188 14.51 16.39 6.22
C GLY A 188 13.66 16.39 7.49
N ASP A 189 13.50 17.55 8.12
CA ASP A 189 12.88 17.71 9.44
C ASP A 189 11.42 17.22 9.53
N LYS A 190 10.71 17.18 8.40
CA LYS A 190 9.32 16.71 8.33
C LYS A 190 9.22 15.37 7.61
N PRO A 191 8.36 14.43 8.10
CA PRO A 191 7.99 13.24 7.34
C PRO A 191 7.39 13.62 5.98
N ILE A 192 7.48 12.71 5.02
CA ILE A 192 6.92 12.90 3.68
C ILE A 192 5.41 13.17 3.77
N ASN A 193 4.92 14.08 2.93
CA ASN A 193 3.55 14.54 2.87
C ASN A 193 3.12 14.70 1.41
N VAL A 194 1.82 14.74 1.16
CA VAL A 194 1.20 14.94 -0.16
C VAL A 194 1.80 16.16 -0.87
N ILE A 195 2.01 17.27 -0.16
CA ILE A 195 2.58 18.50 -0.75
C ILE A 195 4.00 18.30 -1.31
N ASN A 196 4.76 17.33 -0.79
CA ASN A 196 6.12 17.06 -1.28
C ASN A 196 6.12 16.49 -2.71
N ALA A 197 5.03 15.84 -3.14
CA ALA A 197 4.92 15.33 -4.50
C ALA A 197 4.77 16.46 -5.54
N PHE A 198 4.21 17.60 -5.13
CA PHE A 198 3.98 18.76 -5.99
C PHE A 198 5.16 19.74 -5.99
N GLY A 199 6.32 19.36 -5.42
CA GLY A 199 7.47 20.24 -5.26
C GLY A 199 8.08 20.76 -6.59
N GLN A 200 7.82 20.08 -7.71
CA GLN A 200 8.24 20.53 -9.05
C GLN A 200 7.23 21.49 -9.73
N GLY A 201 6.15 21.89 -9.04
CA GLY A 201 5.23 22.92 -9.52
C GLY A 201 4.21 22.47 -10.58
N SER A 202 4.26 21.22 -11.05
CA SER A 202 3.27 20.64 -11.97
C SER A 202 2.31 19.71 -11.25
N SER A 203 1.00 19.95 -11.42
CA SER A 203 -0.05 19.07 -10.91
C SER A 203 0.02 17.67 -11.52
N ALA A 204 0.34 17.58 -12.82
CA ALA A 204 0.51 16.31 -13.50
C ALA A 204 1.70 15.51 -12.92
N TYR A 205 2.81 16.18 -12.62
CA TYR A 205 3.97 15.54 -11.98
C TYR A 205 3.60 14.97 -10.60
N GLY A 206 2.93 15.78 -9.77
CA GLY A 206 2.55 15.36 -8.42
C GLY A 206 1.54 14.22 -8.42
N ASN A 207 0.55 14.27 -9.32
CA ASN A 207 -0.43 13.21 -9.48
C ASN A 207 0.17 11.92 -10.07
N LEU A 208 1.21 11.99 -10.88
CA LEU A 208 1.90 10.78 -11.33
C LEU A 208 2.82 10.19 -10.23
N THR A 209 3.34 11.05 -9.36
CA THR A 209 4.21 10.66 -8.24
C THR A 209 3.41 9.99 -7.12
N LEU A 210 2.24 10.53 -6.79
CA LEU A 210 1.38 10.04 -5.71
C LEU A 210 0.69 8.71 -6.03
N ASN A 211 0.06 8.16 -5.01
CA ASN A 211 -0.84 7.01 -5.13
C ASN A 211 -2.07 7.23 -4.24
N GLY A 212 -3.22 6.66 -4.60
CA GLY A 212 -4.47 6.82 -3.86
C GLY A 212 -4.40 6.41 -2.39
N VAL A 213 -3.67 5.34 -2.06
CA VAL A 213 -3.54 4.86 -0.66
C VAL A 213 -2.87 5.92 0.22
N PHE A 214 -1.79 6.53 -0.27
CA PHE A 214 -1.07 7.59 0.42
C PHE A 214 -1.96 8.83 0.60
N SER A 215 -2.68 9.23 -0.44
CA SER A 215 -3.61 10.37 -0.42
C SER A 215 -4.73 10.17 0.62
N VAL A 216 -5.43 9.04 0.58
CA VAL A 216 -6.49 8.67 1.53
C VAL A 216 -5.98 8.66 2.97
N TYR A 217 -4.80 8.08 3.21
CA TYR A 217 -4.21 8.04 4.55
C TYR A 217 -3.93 9.45 5.12
N HIS A 218 -3.40 10.35 4.29
CA HIS A 218 -3.12 11.70 4.73
C HIS A 218 -4.39 12.51 4.99
N VAL A 219 -5.43 12.34 4.17
CA VAL A 219 -6.72 13.02 4.37
C VAL A 219 -7.44 12.48 5.62
N SER A 220 -7.51 11.16 5.81
CA SER A 220 -8.19 10.57 6.97
C SER A 220 -7.59 11.01 8.31
N ARG A 221 -6.27 11.23 8.37
CA ARG A 221 -5.59 11.79 9.55
C ARG A 221 -5.97 13.24 9.86
N ILE A 222 -6.38 14.01 8.86
CA ILE A 222 -6.80 15.40 9.02
C ILE A 222 -8.29 15.43 9.36
N ALA A 223 -9.12 14.64 8.67
CA ALA A 223 -10.56 14.52 8.90
C ALA A 223 -10.88 14.16 10.35
N GLY A 224 -10.15 13.20 10.95
CA GLY A 224 -10.31 12.84 12.36
C GLY A 224 -9.99 13.95 13.38
N LYS A 225 -9.47 15.11 12.94
CA LYS A 225 -9.22 16.30 13.78
C LYS A 225 -10.28 17.39 13.65
N ILE A 226 -11.17 17.31 12.67
CA ILE A 226 -12.20 18.34 12.43
C ILE A 226 -13.46 17.92 13.21
N LYS A 227 -13.83 18.68 14.24
CA LYS A 227 -15.15 18.52 14.90
C LYS A 227 -16.24 18.97 13.91
N HIS A 228 -17.20 18.10 13.64
CA HIS A 228 -18.32 18.39 12.73
C HIS A 228 -19.47 19.19 13.39
N ASP A 229 -19.30 19.68 14.62
CA ASP A 229 -20.35 20.35 15.41
C ASP A 229 -20.62 21.82 15.04
N PHE A 230 -20.40 22.24 13.80
CA PHE A 230 -20.53 23.66 13.41
C PHE A 230 -21.93 24.09 12.95
N TYR A 231 -22.91 23.19 12.90
CA TYR A 231 -24.30 23.56 12.64
C TYR A 231 -25.20 23.09 13.77
N ALA A 232 -25.43 23.98 14.75
CA ALA A 232 -26.65 23.94 15.53
C ALA A 232 -27.82 24.12 14.56
N LYS A 233 -28.72 23.15 14.50
CA LYS A 233 -30.02 23.33 13.87
C LYS A 233 -30.82 24.26 14.78
N ASP A 234 -30.95 25.51 14.36
CA ASP A 234 -31.99 26.42 14.88
C ASP A 234 -33.38 25.96 14.39
#